data_AF-A0A1G1A4S9-F1
#
_entry.id   AF-A0A1G1A4S9-F1
#
_cell.length_a   1.000
_cell.length_b   1.000
_cell.length_c   1.000
_cell.angle_alpha   90.00
_cell.angle_beta   90.00
_cell.angle_gamma   90.00
#
_symmetry.space_group_name_H-M   'P 1'
#
loop_
_entity.id
_entity.type
_entity.pdbx_description
1 polymer ?
#
loop_
_entity_poly.entity_id
_entity_poly.type
_entity_poly.pdbx_seq_one_letter_code
_entity_poly.pdbx_strand_id
1 'polypeptide(L)'
;MRKRTMTLRVAVVCALMVSGPITRAAVYTGGSGGAYSMDTMTSDVELGGAVAAIASASNQSFARGYTPRAIGMITITDDPVSPGIKSGTPVVIHIPSGLAMTWDETDTTATFGGTAAGKVGTISYAGSNKQLVIAVTGDFAAGDTLTIADLSFKNYLGSGTGHLEMDFDNDGGIDSQDDKTVTILGAFHYGGMEDGYAMDAMLLDRDMRIHGTLLMVTKNVRHPRFMAGKGGDRPGWSD
;
A
#
# COMPACT_ATOMS: atom_id res chain seq x y z
N MET A 1 -16.46 -38.29 -92.97
CA MET A 1 -16.51 -38.74 -91.55
C MET A 1 -15.77 -37.72 -90.68
N ARG A 2 -16.51 -36.96 -89.86
CA ARG A 2 -15.96 -35.90 -88.99
C ARG A 2 -15.27 -36.53 -87.78
N LYS A 3 -13.95 -36.36 -87.64
CA LYS A 3 -13.22 -36.62 -86.39
C LYS A 3 -13.35 -35.36 -85.52
N ARG A 4 -14.12 -35.45 -84.44
CA ARG A 4 -14.24 -34.38 -83.43
C ARG A 4 -13.01 -34.47 -82.52
N THR A 5 -12.12 -33.49 -82.61
CA THR A 5 -10.99 -33.32 -81.68
C THR A 5 -11.54 -32.82 -80.35
N MET A 6 -11.50 -33.68 -79.33
CA MET A 6 -12.00 -33.39 -77.98
C MET A 6 -10.85 -32.81 -77.17
N THR A 7 -10.88 -31.50 -76.94
CA THR A 7 -9.90 -30.78 -76.12
C THR A 7 -10.10 -31.14 -74.64
N LEU A 8 -9.18 -31.91 -74.08
CA LEU A 8 -9.13 -32.24 -72.65
C LEU A 8 -8.56 -31.02 -71.90
N ARG A 9 -9.42 -30.24 -71.25
CA ARG A 9 -8.99 -29.20 -70.30
C ARG A 9 -8.79 -29.86 -68.94
N VAL A 10 -7.54 -30.14 -68.58
CA VAL A 10 -7.17 -30.52 -67.21
C VAL A 10 -7.18 -29.25 -66.37
N ALA A 11 -8.22 -29.09 -65.55
CA ALA A 11 -8.25 -28.06 -64.52
C ALA A 11 -7.47 -28.59 -63.31
N VAL A 12 -6.29 -28.03 -63.06
CA VAL A 12 -5.58 -28.21 -61.80
C VAL A 12 -6.34 -27.41 -60.76
N VAL A 13 -7.13 -28.10 -59.93
CA VAL A 13 -7.74 -27.51 -58.74
C VAL A 13 -6.64 -27.38 -57.69
N CYS A 14 -6.05 -26.19 -57.59
CA CYS A 14 -5.20 -25.82 -56.47
C CYS A 14 -6.12 -25.60 -55.26
N ALA A 15 -6.18 -26.57 -54.35
CA ALA A 15 -6.87 -26.41 -53.09
C ALA A 15 -6.14 -25.34 -52.27
N LEU A 16 -6.69 -24.13 -52.24
CA LEU A 16 -6.24 -23.05 -51.37
C LEU A 16 -6.61 -23.46 -49.94
N MET A 17 -5.67 -24.06 -49.22
CA MET A 17 -5.75 -24.26 -47.78
C MET A 17 -5.80 -22.87 -47.14
N VAL A 18 -7.00 -22.42 -46.75
CA VAL A 18 -7.14 -21.27 -45.85
C VAL A 18 -6.64 -21.73 -44.49
N SER A 19 -5.35 -21.54 -44.22
CA SER A 19 -4.84 -21.57 -42.86
C SER A 19 -5.27 -20.27 -42.18
N GLY A 20 -6.49 -20.24 -41.64
CA GLY A 20 -6.81 -19.29 -40.59
C GLY A 20 -5.89 -19.57 -39.38
N PRO A 21 -5.31 -18.55 -38.73
CA PRO A 21 -4.57 -18.79 -37.51
C PRO A 21 -5.53 -19.37 -36.48
N ILE A 22 -5.27 -20.61 -36.06
CA ILE A 22 -5.81 -21.13 -34.82
C ILE A 22 -5.11 -20.33 -33.72
N THR A 23 -5.75 -19.28 -33.20
CA THR A 23 -5.30 -18.63 -31.97
C THR A 23 -5.62 -19.58 -30.82
N ARG A 24 -4.71 -20.53 -30.62
CA ARG A 24 -4.69 -21.37 -29.43
C ARG A 24 -4.18 -20.48 -28.30
N ALA A 25 -5.09 -19.97 -27.48
CA ALA A 25 -4.71 -19.32 -26.23
C ALA A 25 -3.87 -20.32 -25.41
N ALA A 26 -2.62 -19.95 -25.12
CA ALA A 26 -1.80 -20.70 -24.20
C ALA A 26 -2.33 -20.42 -22.80
N VAL A 27 -3.20 -21.30 -22.29
CA VAL A 27 -3.51 -21.32 -20.85
C VAL A 27 -2.27 -21.89 -20.17
N TYR A 28 -1.43 -21.02 -19.60
CA TYR A 28 -0.36 -21.45 -18.71
C TYR A 28 -0.63 -20.94 -17.31
N THR A 29 -1.02 -21.85 -16.43
CA THR A 29 -1.24 -21.60 -15.00
C THR A 29 0.12 -21.61 -14.30
N GLY A 30 0.79 -20.46 -14.24
CA GLY A 30 2.05 -20.30 -13.54
C GLY A 30 1.92 -20.63 -12.05
N GLY A 31 2.78 -21.52 -11.55
CA GLY A 31 2.84 -21.89 -10.14
C GLY A 31 3.57 -20.84 -9.28
N SER A 32 3.23 -20.81 -7.99
CA SER A 32 3.75 -19.86 -7.00
C SER A 32 5.27 -19.92 -6.85
N GLY A 33 5.96 -18.79 -7.02
CA GLY A 33 7.30 -18.56 -6.47
C GLY A 33 8.46 -18.37 -7.46
N GLY A 34 8.22 -18.11 -8.74
CA GLY A 34 9.28 -17.76 -9.69
C GLY A 34 9.15 -16.35 -10.25
N ALA A 35 10.29 -15.70 -10.51
CA ALA A 35 10.44 -14.30 -10.94
C ALA A 35 9.89 -13.98 -12.36
N TYR A 36 8.94 -14.77 -12.85
CA TYR A 36 8.28 -14.58 -14.15
C TYR A 36 7.13 -13.56 -14.09
N SER A 37 6.85 -12.98 -12.91
CA SER A 37 5.80 -11.98 -12.70
C SER A 37 6.16 -10.56 -13.19
N MET A 38 7.40 -10.29 -13.59
CA MET A 38 7.76 -9.00 -14.22
C MET A 38 7.89 -9.11 -15.74
N ASP A 39 8.38 -10.24 -16.26
CA ASP A 39 8.57 -10.40 -17.71
C ASP A 39 7.27 -10.76 -18.45
N THR A 40 6.28 -11.30 -17.74
CA THR A 40 4.95 -11.58 -18.30
C THR A 40 4.02 -10.35 -18.27
N MET A 41 4.32 -9.31 -17.48
CA MET A 41 3.69 -7.98 -17.65
C MET A 41 4.31 -7.21 -18.82
N THR A 42 5.56 -7.54 -19.19
CA THR A 42 6.19 -7.01 -20.42
C THR A 42 5.60 -7.66 -21.69
N SER A 43 4.92 -8.81 -21.60
CA SER A 43 4.28 -9.42 -22.76
C SER A 43 2.91 -8.84 -23.14
N ASP A 44 2.29 -8.00 -22.31
CA ASP A 44 1.11 -7.19 -22.70
C ASP A 44 1.49 -5.84 -23.34
N VAL A 45 2.70 -5.34 -23.05
CA VAL A 45 3.28 -4.14 -23.69
C VAL A 45 3.55 -4.36 -25.19
N GLU A 46 3.88 -5.59 -25.61
CA GLU A 46 4.18 -5.89 -27.02
C GLU A 46 2.98 -6.37 -27.85
N LEU A 47 1.81 -6.61 -27.24
CA LEU A 47 0.57 -7.03 -27.92
C LEU A 47 -0.50 -5.92 -28.03
N GLY A 48 -0.18 -4.69 -27.59
CA GLY A 48 -1.05 -3.53 -27.75
C GLY A 48 -2.14 -3.37 -26.70
N GLY A 49 -1.98 -3.97 -25.51
CA GLY A 49 -2.79 -3.66 -24.35
C GLY A 49 -2.45 -2.28 -23.79
N ALA A 50 -3.44 -1.54 -23.30
CA ALA A 50 -3.19 -0.29 -22.59
C ALA A 50 -2.55 -0.60 -21.24
N VAL A 51 -1.42 0.04 -20.92
CA VAL A 51 -0.77 -0.09 -19.61
C VAL A 51 -0.87 1.24 -18.87
N ALA A 52 -1.94 1.41 -18.09
CA ALA A 52 -2.00 2.53 -17.15
C ALA A 52 -1.10 2.23 -15.94
N ALA A 53 -0.33 3.22 -15.50
CA ALA A 53 0.59 3.11 -14.37
C ALA A 53 0.09 3.94 -13.18
N ILE A 54 0.34 3.45 -11.96
CA ILE A 54 0.11 4.15 -10.70
C ILE A 54 1.44 4.35 -9.96
N ALA A 55 1.65 5.53 -9.39
CA ALA A 55 2.83 5.83 -8.58
C ALA A 55 2.49 6.82 -7.46
N SER A 56 2.80 6.46 -6.21
CA SER A 56 2.83 7.41 -5.11
C SER A 56 4.08 8.31 -5.19
N ALA A 57 4.00 9.52 -4.65
CA ALA A 57 5.13 10.45 -4.63
C ALA A 57 6.35 9.93 -3.84
N SER A 58 6.13 9.09 -2.83
CA SER A 58 7.19 8.52 -2.00
C SER A 58 6.72 7.27 -1.27
N ASN A 59 7.67 6.47 -0.76
CA ASN A 59 7.36 5.43 0.21
C ASN A 59 6.74 6.05 1.47
N GLN A 60 5.71 5.42 2.02
CA GLN A 60 4.96 5.92 3.17
C GLN A 60 5.08 4.95 4.36
N SER A 61 5.25 5.51 5.56
CA SER A 61 5.36 4.73 6.80
C SER A 61 4.41 5.27 7.85
N PHE A 62 3.55 4.39 8.36
CA PHE A 62 2.57 4.68 9.40
C PHE A 62 2.82 3.78 10.61
N ALA A 63 2.57 4.24 11.84
CA ALA A 63 2.61 3.35 12.99
C ALA A 63 1.22 2.84 13.32
N ARG A 64 1.16 1.63 13.89
CA ARG A 64 -0.08 1.06 14.41
C ARG A 64 -0.78 2.03 15.37
N GLY A 65 -2.09 2.18 15.22
CA GLY A 65 -2.91 3.03 16.09
C GLY A 65 -2.85 4.53 15.78
N TYR A 66 -2.18 4.95 14.70
CA TYR A 66 -2.31 6.32 14.22
C TYR A 66 -3.77 6.68 13.93
N THR A 67 -4.11 7.94 14.24
CA THR A 67 -5.29 8.61 13.69
C THR A 67 -5.17 8.69 12.16
N PRO A 68 -6.25 9.01 11.42
CA PRO A 68 -6.16 9.17 9.97
C PRO A 68 -4.96 10.03 9.55
N ARG A 69 -4.21 9.57 8.54
CA ARG A 69 -3.07 10.30 7.96
C ARG A 69 -3.28 10.47 6.47
N ALA A 70 -3.00 11.68 6.01
CA ALA A 70 -3.01 12.02 4.60
C ALA A 70 -2.10 11.08 3.80
N ILE A 71 -2.55 10.73 2.61
CA ILE A 71 -1.76 10.00 1.63
C ILE A 71 -0.67 10.91 1.05
N GLY A 72 0.44 10.30 0.64
CA GLY A 72 1.28 10.88 -0.40
C GLY A 72 0.47 11.01 -1.70
N MET A 73 0.72 12.08 -2.46
CA MET A 73 0.06 12.30 -3.75
C MET A 73 0.25 11.07 -4.65
N ILE A 74 -0.85 10.58 -5.23
CA ILE A 74 -0.85 9.47 -6.18
C ILE A 74 -0.94 10.05 -7.59
N THR A 75 -0.14 9.54 -8.50
CA THR A 75 -0.19 9.86 -9.93
C THR A 75 -0.57 8.62 -10.72
N ILE A 76 -1.63 8.73 -11.53
CA ILE A 76 -1.99 7.75 -12.54
C ILE A 76 -1.58 8.31 -13.90
N THR A 77 -0.95 7.49 -14.73
CA THR A 77 -0.55 7.83 -16.11
C THR A 77 -1.15 6.80 -17.06
N ASP A 78 -1.96 7.24 -18.02
CA ASP A 78 -2.48 6.35 -19.07
C ASP A 78 -1.39 6.07 -20.10
N ASP A 79 -1.58 5.01 -20.88
CA ASP A 79 -0.62 4.52 -21.85
C ASP A 79 -0.29 5.61 -22.92
N PRO A 80 0.99 5.83 -23.24
CA PRO A 80 1.41 6.88 -24.18
C PRO A 80 1.12 6.58 -25.66
N VAL A 81 0.65 5.37 -26.00
CA VAL A 81 0.38 4.93 -27.36
C VAL A 81 -1.09 4.52 -27.54
N SER A 82 -1.63 3.74 -26.61
CA SER A 82 -2.94 3.11 -26.66
C SER A 82 -3.72 3.38 -25.37
N PRO A 83 -4.33 4.57 -25.18
CA PRO A 83 -4.98 4.94 -23.92
C PRO A 83 -6.10 3.96 -23.55
N GLY A 84 -6.11 3.50 -22.32
CA GLY A 84 -7.01 2.46 -21.80
C GLY A 84 -8.13 2.98 -20.94
N ILE A 85 -7.98 4.13 -20.28
CA ILE A 85 -8.96 4.63 -19.32
C ILE A 85 -10.13 5.28 -20.06
N LYS A 86 -11.32 4.69 -19.94
CA LYS A 86 -12.53 5.08 -20.69
C LYS A 86 -13.62 5.69 -19.82
N SER A 87 -14.33 6.64 -20.39
CA SER A 87 -15.52 7.24 -19.79
C SER A 87 -16.57 6.18 -19.46
N GLY A 88 -17.16 6.29 -18.27
CA GLY A 88 -18.19 5.37 -17.78
C GLY A 88 -17.64 4.13 -17.08
N THR A 89 -16.34 3.87 -17.20
CA THR A 89 -15.64 2.82 -16.46
C THR A 89 -14.81 3.47 -15.35
N PRO A 90 -15.11 3.23 -14.07
CA PRO A 90 -14.35 3.84 -12.99
C PRO A 90 -12.95 3.23 -12.89
N VAL A 91 -11.99 4.01 -12.38
CA VAL A 91 -10.69 3.49 -11.95
C VAL A 91 -10.76 3.16 -10.46
N VAL A 92 -10.22 2.00 -10.05
CA VAL A 92 -10.23 1.55 -8.67
C VAL A 92 -8.81 1.39 -8.14
N ILE A 93 -8.55 1.99 -6.97
CA ILE A 93 -7.29 1.81 -6.24
C ILE A 93 -7.55 0.96 -4.99
N HIS A 94 -6.86 -0.17 -4.93
CA HIS A 94 -6.99 -1.19 -3.90
C HIS A 94 -5.88 -1.06 -2.86
N ILE A 95 -6.27 -1.20 -1.60
CA ILE A 95 -5.36 -1.52 -0.50
C ILE A 95 -5.27 -3.05 -0.45
N PRO A 96 -4.09 -3.65 -0.69
CA PRO A 96 -3.93 -5.10 -0.67
C PRO A 96 -4.23 -5.68 0.72
N SER A 97 -4.59 -6.97 0.75
CA SER A 97 -4.95 -7.68 1.98
C SER A 97 -3.82 -7.72 3.04
N GLY A 98 -2.56 -7.64 2.60
CA GLY A 98 -1.39 -7.57 3.47
C GLY A 98 -1.25 -6.26 4.27
N LEU A 99 -2.00 -5.22 3.89
CA LEU A 99 -2.03 -3.94 4.60
C LEU A 99 -3.28 -3.83 5.47
N ALA A 100 -3.09 -3.93 6.79
CA ALA A 100 -4.15 -3.79 7.77
C ALA A 100 -4.49 -2.31 8.04
N MET A 101 -4.97 -1.61 7.00
CA MET A 101 -5.49 -0.23 7.01
C MET A 101 -6.66 -0.08 6.03
N THR A 102 -7.43 0.99 6.13
CA THR A 102 -8.49 1.31 5.15
C THR A 102 -8.30 2.73 4.63
N TRP A 103 -8.95 3.05 3.51
CA TRP A 103 -9.23 4.43 3.18
C TRP A 103 -10.09 5.06 4.28
N ASP A 104 -9.95 6.37 4.50
CA ASP A 104 -10.84 7.11 5.37
C ASP A 104 -12.07 7.57 4.60
N GLU A 105 -13.21 6.91 4.83
CA GLU A 105 -14.47 7.22 4.16
C GLU A 105 -15.08 8.57 4.53
N THR A 106 -14.52 9.26 5.54
CA THR A 106 -14.92 10.63 5.88
C THR A 106 -14.39 11.67 4.90
N ASP A 107 -13.37 11.32 4.10
CA ASP A 107 -12.88 12.14 3.00
C ASP A 107 -13.81 11.97 1.79
N THR A 108 -14.78 12.87 1.62
CA THR A 108 -15.76 12.75 0.52
C THR A 108 -15.31 13.39 -0.79
N THR A 109 -14.16 14.07 -0.79
CA THR A 109 -13.65 14.84 -1.93
C THR A 109 -12.15 14.65 -2.05
N ALA A 110 -11.69 14.26 -3.22
CA ALA A 110 -10.27 14.30 -3.59
C ALA A 110 -9.95 15.62 -4.31
N THR A 111 -8.72 16.07 -4.19
CA THR A 111 -8.17 17.11 -5.08
C THR A 111 -7.54 16.44 -6.29
N PHE A 112 -8.11 16.70 -7.47
CA PHE A 112 -7.60 16.20 -8.74
C PHE A 112 -6.77 17.25 -9.47
N GLY A 113 -5.64 16.81 -10.04
CA GLY A 113 -4.79 17.62 -10.92
C GLY A 113 -4.28 16.79 -12.11
N GLY A 114 -3.33 17.34 -12.86
CA GLY A 114 -2.82 16.71 -14.10
C GLY A 114 -3.67 17.04 -15.33
N THR A 115 -3.34 16.44 -16.47
CA THR A 115 -4.01 16.71 -17.76
C THR A 115 -5.42 16.13 -17.83
N ALA A 116 -5.70 15.07 -17.06
CA ALA A 116 -6.99 14.40 -17.01
C ALA A 116 -7.90 14.83 -15.85
N ALA A 117 -7.54 15.87 -15.08
CA ALA A 117 -8.33 16.32 -13.92
C ALA A 117 -9.80 16.63 -14.26
N GLY A 118 -10.06 17.19 -15.45
CA GLY A 118 -11.42 17.49 -15.93
C GLY A 118 -12.19 16.29 -16.50
N LYS A 119 -11.59 15.10 -16.49
CA LYS A 119 -12.15 13.85 -17.04
C LYS A 119 -12.55 12.86 -15.95
N VAL A 120 -12.43 13.26 -14.69
CA VAL A 120 -12.85 12.47 -13.53
C VAL A 120 -13.90 13.24 -12.71
N GLY A 121 -14.68 12.48 -11.95
CA GLY A 121 -15.78 12.97 -11.14
C GLY A 121 -15.62 12.61 -9.67
N THR A 122 -16.75 12.27 -9.04
CA THR A 122 -16.79 11.93 -7.62
C THR A 122 -15.99 10.68 -7.29
N ILE A 123 -15.50 10.61 -6.06
CA ILE A 123 -14.96 9.39 -5.47
C ILE A 123 -16.01 8.65 -4.63
N SER A 124 -15.80 7.36 -4.44
CA SER A 124 -16.54 6.54 -3.48
C SER A 124 -15.66 5.42 -2.94
N TYR A 125 -16.14 4.74 -1.89
CA TYR A 125 -15.41 3.66 -1.25
C TYR A 125 -16.18 2.34 -1.33
N ALA A 126 -15.46 1.27 -1.65
CA ALA A 126 -16.01 -0.08 -1.77
C ALA A 126 -15.14 -1.11 -1.03
N GLY A 127 -15.58 -2.36 -1.01
CA GLY A 127 -14.80 -3.47 -0.43
C GLY A 127 -14.46 -3.28 1.05
N SER A 128 -15.39 -2.78 1.86
CA SER A 128 -15.13 -2.39 3.27
C SER A 128 -14.03 -1.33 3.41
N ASN A 129 -14.09 -0.30 2.56
CA ASN A 129 -13.15 0.83 2.49
C ASN A 129 -11.72 0.41 2.13
N LYS A 130 -11.56 -0.72 1.42
CA LYS A 130 -10.29 -1.16 0.83
C LYS A 130 -10.12 -0.68 -0.60
N GLN A 131 -11.18 -0.21 -1.23
CA GLN A 131 -11.18 0.26 -2.61
C GLN A 131 -11.59 1.73 -2.63
N LEU A 132 -10.76 2.57 -3.27
CA LEU A 132 -11.10 3.92 -3.68
C LEU A 132 -11.55 3.85 -5.13
N VAL A 133 -12.81 4.17 -5.40
CA VAL A 133 -13.42 4.14 -6.73
C VAL A 133 -13.52 5.57 -7.23
N ILE A 134 -12.95 5.84 -8.40
CA ILE A 134 -12.88 7.16 -9.02
C ILE A 134 -13.73 7.12 -10.29
N ALA A 135 -14.79 7.94 -10.34
CA ALA A 135 -15.62 8.01 -11.53
C ALA A 135 -14.85 8.66 -12.68
N VAL A 136 -14.85 8.01 -13.86
CA VAL A 136 -14.29 8.57 -15.10
C VAL A 136 -15.44 9.10 -15.96
N THR A 137 -15.41 10.39 -16.26
CA THR A 137 -16.45 11.12 -17.01
C THR A 137 -16.02 11.51 -18.42
N GLY A 138 -14.77 11.24 -18.80
CA GLY A 138 -14.25 11.45 -20.15
C GLY A 138 -13.07 10.54 -20.45
N ASP A 139 -12.90 10.17 -21.72
CA ASP A 139 -11.80 9.30 -22.14
C ASP A 139 -10.44 9.98 -21.93
N PHE A 140 -9.51 9.24 -21.33
CA PHE A 140 -8.13 9.69 -21.24
C PHE A 140 -7.48 9.61 -22.63
N ALA A 141 -6.62 10.57 -22.91
CA ALA A 141 -5.79 10.59 -24.10
C ALA A 141 -4.45 9.91 -23.82
N ALA A 142 -3.71 9.61 -24.88
CA ALA A 142 -2.43 8.95 -24.76
C ALA A 142 -1.47 9.75 -23.87
N GLY A 143 -0.95 9.13 -22.80
CA GLY A 143 -0.04 9.74 -21.83
C GLY A 143 -0.70 10.74 -20.88
N ASP A 144 -2.03 10.78 -20.79
CA ASP A 144 -2.71 11.64 -19.84
C ASP A 144 -2.34 11.28 -18.40
N THR A 145 -2.28 12.30 -17.54
CA THR A 145 -1.95 12.15 -16.12
C THR A 145 -3.09 12.62 -15.24
N LEU A 146 -3.34 11.87 -14.16
CA LEU A 146 -4.24 12.26 -13.08
C LEU A 146 -3.45 12.24 -11.77
N THR A 147 -3.44 13.35 -11.05
CA THR A 147 -2.91 13.41 -9.69
C THR A 147 -4.06 13.44 -8.70
N ILE A 148 -3.90 12.74 -7.57
CA ILE A 148 -4.91 12.56 -6.52
C ILE A 148 -4.28 12.94 -5.19
N ALA A 149 -4.91 13.86 -4.48
CA ALA A 149 -4.45 14.36 -3.18
C ALA A 149 -5.64 14.61 -2.23
N ASP A 150 -5.33 15.02 -1.00
CA ASP A 150 -6.29 15.37 0.05
C ASP A 150 -7.22 14.23 0.48
N LEU A 151 -6.70 13.00 0.42
CA LEU A 151 -7.32 11.81 1.00
C LEU A 151 -6.44 11.25 2.12
N SER A 152 -6.99 10.35 2.92
CA SER A 152 -6.29 9.74 4.05
C SER A 152 -6.48 8.24 4.13
N PHE A 153 -5.50 7.58 4.74
CA PHE A 153 -5.67 6.23 5.28
C PHE A 153 -6.03 6.30 6.76
N LYS A 154 -6.69 5.27 7.27
CA LYS A 154 -6.97 5.08 8.70
C LYS A 154 -6.96 3.61 9.11
N ASN A 155 -7.30 3.36 10.38
CA ASN A 155 -7.45 2.02 10.94
C ASN A 155 -6.17 1.18 10.76
N TYR A 156 -5.01 1.70 11.16
CA TYR A 156 -3.74 0.97 11.11
C TYR A 156 -3.69 -0.09 12.23
N LEU A 157 -4.26 -1.27 11.96
CA LEU A 157 -4.54 -2.32 12.96
C LEU A 157 -3.42 -3.37 13.09
N GLY A 158 -2.60 -3.54 12.05
CA GLY A 158 -1.57 -4.57 11.99
C GLY A 158 -0.34 -4.08 11.23
N SER A 159 0.82 -4.65 11.53
CA SER A 159 2.05 -4.33 10.78
C SER A 159 2.05 -5.07 9.45
N GLY A 160 2.60 -4.45 8.42
CA GLY A 160 2.69 -5.03 7.08
C GLY A 160 3.30 -4.04 6.10
N THR A 161 3.77 -4.56 4.97
CA THR A 161 4.30 -3.76 3.86
C THR A 161 3.66 -4.27 2.59
N GLY A 162 3.30 -3.34 1.70
CA GLY A 162 2.71 -3.64 0.40
C GLY A 162 2.74 -2.45 -0.52
N HIS A 163 2.18 -2.64 -1.71
CA HIS A 163 2.01 -1.62 -2.75
C HIS A 163 0.52 -1.38 -2.93
N LEU A 164 0.11 -0.16 -3.24
CA LEU A 164 -1.26 0.05 -3.72
C LEU A 164 -1.41 -0.63 -5.08
N GLU A 165 -2.61 -1.11 -5.37
CA GLU A 165 -2.90 -1.83 -6.61
C GLU A 165 -3.98 -1.06 -7.37
N MET A 166 -3.92 -1.06 -8.69
CA MET A 166 -4.87 -0.35 -9.55
C MET A 166 -5.54 -1.33 -10.51
N ASP A 167 -6.85 -1.14 -10.64
CA ASP A 167 -7.73 -1.75 -11.63
C ASP A 167 -8.30 -0.57 -12.45
N PHE A 168 -7.81 -0.36 -13.67
CA PHE A 168 -8.12 0.83 -14.47
C PHE A 168 -9.34 0.65 -15.38
N ASP A 169 -9.69 -0.59 -15.70
CA ASP A 169 -10.85 -0.94 -16.52
C ASP A 169 -12.00 -1.59 -15.72
N ASN A 170 -11.79 -1.74 -14.41
CA ASN A 170 -12.76 -2.23 -13.43
C ASN A 170 -13.36 -3.59 -13.83
N ASP A 171 -12.52 -4.47 -14.36
CA ASP A 171 -12.87 -5.86 -14.68
C ASP A 171 -12.73 -6.81 -13.48
N GLY A 172 -12.18 -6.31 -12.36
CA GLY A 172 -11.94 -7.04 -11.11
C GLY A 172 -10.55 -7.67 -11.02
N GLY A 173 -9.72 -7.52 -12.04
CA GLY A 173 -8.30 -7.82 -12.07
C GLY A 173 -7.45 -6.68 -11.49
N ILE A 174 -6.19 -6.98 -11.19
CA ILE A 174 -5.20 -5.94 -10.86
C ILE A 174 -4.34 -5.74 -12.10
N ASP A 175 -4.38 -4.53 -12.65
CA ASP A 175 -3.65 -4.17 -13.87
C ASP A 175 -2.27 -3.60 -13.57
N SER A 176 -2.14 -2.89 -12.45
CA SER A 176 -0.92 -2.17 -12.11
C SER A 176 -0.68 -2.14 -10.61
N GLN A 177 0.58 -2.00 -10.22
CA GLN A 177 1.00 -1.85 -8.84
C GLN A 177 1.85 -0.60 -8.66
N ASP A 178 1.64 0.08 -7.55
CA ASP A 178 2.41 1.25 -7.15
C ASP A 178 3.89 0.89 -6.97
N ASP A 179 4.78 1.70 -7.54
CA ASP A 179 6.21 1.49 -7.40
C ASP A 179 6.75 1.86 -6.00
N LYS A 180 5.93 2.55 -5.18
CA LYS A 180 6.25 2.87 -3.79
C LYS A 180 5.55 1.95 -2.82
N THR A 181 6.21 1.77 -1.68
CA THR A 181 5.67 0.97 -0.58
C THR A 181 4.85 1.82 0.37
N VAL A 182 3.78 1.21 0.88
CA VAL A 182 3.15 1.61 2.13
C VAL A 182 3.54 0.60 3.19
N THR A 183 4.04 1.09 4.32
CA THR A 183 4.44 0.27 5.46
C THR A 183 3.69 0.70 6.71
N ILE A 184 3.07 -0.27 7.38
CA ILE A 184 2.56 -0.11 8.74
C ILE A 184 3.59 -0.74 9.68
N LEU A 185 4.26 0.11 10.44
CA LEU A 185 5.23 -0.28 11.45
C LEU A 185 4.50 -0.98 12.60
N GLY A 186 5.17 -2.00 13.16
CA GLY A 186 4.75 -2.61 14.42
C GLY A 186 4.67 -1.58 15.54
N ALA A 187 3.97 -1.92 16.63
CA ALA A 187 4.04 -1.10 17.83
C ALA A 187 5.50 -1.02 18.28
N PHE A 188 6.04 0.19 18.42
CA PHE A 188 7.23 0.37 19.23
C PHE A 188 6.86 -0.07 20.64
N HIS A 189 7.44 -1.16 21.10
CA HIS A 189 7.44 -1.45 22.52
C HIS A 189 8.32 -0.36 23.15
N TYR A 190 7.69 0.71 23.66
CA TYR A 190 8.32 1.46 24.74
C TYR A 190 8.45 0.45 25.86
N GLY A 191 9.66 -0.07 26.03
CA GLY A 191 9.95 -1.05 27.04
C GLY A 191 9.30 -0.62 28.35
N GLY A 192 8.55 -1.53 28.96
CA GLY A 192 7.99 -1.26 30.27
C GLY A 192 9.13 -0.85 31.21
N MET A 193 8.83 -0.03 32.20
CA MET A 193 9.73 0.10 33.35
C MET A 193 10.00 -1.32 33.88
N GLU A 194 11.21 -1.83 33.66
CA GLU A 194 11.71 -3.20 33.94
C GLU A 194 11.80 -4.23 32.80
N ASP A 195 11.80 -3.85 31.52
CA ASP A 195 12.38 -4.73 30.48
C ASP A 195 13.77 -4.27 30.02
N GLY A 196 14.60 -5.23 29.60
CA GLY A 196 16.03 -5.04 29.34
C GLY A 196 16.39 -4.04 28.24
N TYR A 197 15.39 -3.50 27.52
CA TYR A 197 15.58 -2.41 26.55
C TYR A 197 15.72 -1.04 27.22
N ALA A 198 15.25 -0.86 28.47
CA ALA A 198 15.37 0.39 29.21
C ALA A 198 16.81 0.70 29.67
N MET A 199 17.66 -0.31 29.88
CA MET A 199 19.03 -0.09 30.39
C MET A 199 20.02 0.32 29.30
N ASP A 200 19.83 -0.07 28.03
CA ASP A 200 20.77 0.28 26.94
C ASP A 200 20.56 1.74 26.46
N ALA A 201 19.31 2.19 26.41
CA ALA A 201 18.97 3.59 26.15
C ALA A 201 19.40 4.53 27.29
N MET A 202 19.39 4.06 28.55
CA MET A 202 19.93 4.83 29.69
C MET A 202 21.46 4.79 29.79
N LEU A 203 22.13 3.75 29.26
CA LEU A 203 23.59 3.70 29.22
C LEU A 203 24.16 4.69 28.19
N LEU A 204 23.47 4.92 27.07
CA LEU A 204 23.81 5.95 26.08
C LEU A 204 23.53 7.38 26.60
N ASP A 205 22.50 7.59 27.43
CA ASP A 205 22.25 8.90 28.08
C ASP A 205 23.27 9.21 29.20
N ARG A 206 23.90 8.17 29.79
CA ARG A 206 24.93 8.34 30.82
C ARG A 206 26.23 8.96 30.29
N ASP A 207 26.49 8.84 28.99
CA ASP A 207 27.64 9.46 28.32
C ASP A 207 27.35 10.87 27.75
N MET A 208 26.09 11.34 27.75
CA MET A 208 25.73 12.73 27.41
C MET A 208 25.65 13.69 28.61
N ARG A 209 25.98 13.26 29.83
CA ARG A 209 26.23 14.20 30.94
C ARG A 209 27.69 14.69 30.92
N ILE A 210 27.94 15.67 30.05
CA ILE A 210 29.15 16.50 30.12
C ILE A 210 29.16 17.25 31.47
N HIS A 211 30.17 16.94 32.28
CA HIS A 211 30.83 17.73 33.33
C HIS A 211 29.96 18.54 34.32
N GLY A 212 29.60 17.90 35.43
CA GLY A 212 29.25 18.57 36.67
C GLY A 212 29.27 17.59 37.83
N THR A 213 30.30 17.63 38.66
CA THR A 213 30.42 16.82 39.88
C THR A 213 29.21 17.02 40.78
N LEU A 214 28.32 16.02 40.88
CA LEU A 214 27.36 15.95 41.98
C LEU A 214 28.05 15.26 43.17
N LEU A 215 28.72 16.06 44.01
CA LEU A 215 29.24 15.60 45.29
C LEU A 215 28.06 15.37 46.25
N MET A 216 27.56 14.13 46.32
CA MET A 216 26.56 13.76 47.32
C MET A 216 27.25 13.52 48.67
N VAL A 217 27.24 14.52 49.55
CA VAL A 217 27.64 14.34 50.96
C VAL A 217 26.48 13.66 51.69
N THR A 218 26.68 12.42 52.12
CA THR A 218 25.72 11.76 53.00
C THR A 218 25.85 12.36 54.41
N LYS A 219 24.78 12.98 54.92
CA LYS A 219 24.71 13.29 56.36
C LYS A 219 24.32 12.00 57.06
N ASN A 220 25.28 11.39 57.77
CA ASN A 220 24.98 10.33 58.73
C ASN A 220 24.00 10.84 59.78
N VAL A 221 22.72 10.46 59.68
CA VAL A 221 21.75 10.66 60.75
C VAL A 221 22.04 9.61 61.81
N ARG A 222 22.84 9.95 62.82
CA ARG A 222 22.90 9.14 64.04
C ARG A 222 21.51 9.18 64.68
N HIS A 223 20.87 8.02 64.81
CA HIS A 223 19.68 7.87 65.63
C HIS A 223 19.98 8.36 67.05
N PRO A 224 19.17 9.25 67.65
CA PRO A 224 19.30 9.54 69.07
C PRO A 224 19.00 8.28 69.86
N ARG A 225 19.97 7.85 70.69
CA ARG A 225 19.79 6.79 71.69
C ARG A 225 18.60 7.15 72.57
N PHE A 226 17.64 6.24 72.68
CA PHE A 226 16.66 6.26 73.77
C PHE A 226 17.42 6.24 75.10
N MET A 227 17.45 7.37 75.80
CA MET A 227 17.94 7.45 77.17
C MET A 227 16.85 6.86 78.07
N ALA A 228 17.19 5.75 78.72
CA ALA A 228 16.42 5.21 79.83
C ALA A 228 16.42 6.23 80.98
N GLY A 229 15.26 6.84 81.26
CA GLY A 229 15.00 7.63 82.45
C GLY A 229 14.17 6.83 83.44
N LYS A 230 14.75 6.52 84.61
CA LYS A 230 14.10 5.93 85.79
C LYS A 230 13.17 6.93 86.49
N GLY A 231 12.14 6.40 87.17
CA GLY A 231 11.41 7.04 88.29
C GLY A 231 9.92 7.22 87.97
N GLY A 232 9.02 6.35 88.47
CA GLY A 232 8.17 6.62 89.65
C GLY A 232 6.87 7.31 89.17
N ASP A 233 5.66 6.81 89.31
CA ASP A 233 5.02 6.05 90.39
C ASP A 233 3.78 5.29 89.87
N ARG A 234 3.44 4.15 90.49
CA ARG A 234 2.09 3.54 90.43
C ARG A 234 1.28 4.09 91.60
N PRO A 235 -0.02 4.43 91.43
CA PRO A 235 -1.09 3.50 91.84
C PRO A 235 -2.37 3.64 90.96
N GLY A 236 -3.35 2.75 90.92
CA GLY A 236 -3.67 1.54 91.65
C GLY A 236 -4.85 0.82 90.96
N TRP A 237 -5.04 -0.45 91.30
CA TRP A 237 -6.16 -1.30 90.90
C TRP A 237 -6.98 -1.61 92.16
N SER A 238 -8.29 -1.37 92.10
CA SER A 238 -9.40 -1.89 92.94
C SER A 238 -10.66 -1.13 92.50
N ASP A 239 -11.80 -1.68 92.15
CA ASP A 239 -12.35 -3.05 92.09
C ASP A 239 -13.28 -3.14 90.86
#